data_AF-C5EYW7-F1
#
_entry.id   AF-C5EYW7-F1
#
_cell.length_a   1.000
_cell.length_b   1.000
_cell.length_c   1.000
_cell.angle_alpha   90.00
_cell.angle_beta   90.00
_cell.angle_gamma   90.00
#
_symmetry.space_group_name_H-M   'P 1'
#
loop_
_entity.id
_entity.type
_entity.pdbx_description
1 polymer ?
#
loop_
_entity_poly.entity_id
_entity_poly.type
_entity_poly.pdbx_seq_one_letter_code
_entity_poly.pdbx_strand_id
1 'polypeptide(L)' 'MGLGLAQNKALDEILESLGEVAEGVETSKEIYALAQKNDIYTPIAKEVALIMGGKNPKESLLDLMKRIG' A
#
# COMPACT_ATOMS: atom_id res chain seq x y z
N MET A 1 -7.99 -4.70 -6.81
CA MET A 1 -6.59 -4.52 -6.37
C MET A 1 -6.15 -5.53 -5.31
N GLY A 2 -6.63 -5.44 -4.06
CA GLY A 2 -6.14 -6.29 -2.94
C GLY A 2 -6.18 -7.80 -3.21
N LEU A 3 -7.22 -8.29 -3.88
CA LEU A 3 -7.31 -9.69 -4.29
C LEU A 3 -6.23 -10.11 -5.29
N GLY A 4 -5.87 -9.24 -6.24
CA GLY A 4 -4.79 -9.51 -7.20
C GLY A 4 -3.42 -9.57 -6.52
N LEU A 5 -3.19 -8.69 -5.54
CA LEU A 5 -1.97 -8.74 -4.70
C LEU A 5 -1.90 -10.05 -3.93
N ALA A 6 -3.03 -10.52 -3.37
CA ALA A 6 -3.10 -11.81 -2.67
C ALA A 6 -2.85 -13.01 -3.60
N GLN A 7 -3.16 -12.87 -4.89
CA GLN A 7 -2.88 -13.86 -5.94
C GLN A 7 -1.46 -13.73 -6.52
N ASN A 8 -0.61 -12.87 -5.96
CA ASN A 8 0.76 -12.62 -6.41
C ASN A 8 0.85 -12.10 -7.87
N LYS A 9 -0.20 -11.42 -8.33
CA LYS A 9 -0.19 -10.74 -9.63
C LYS A 9 0.65 -9.47 -9.57
N ALA A 10 1.26 -9.11 -10.70
CA ALA A 10 2.00 -7.85 -10.82
C ALA A 10 1.05 -6.66 -10.68
N LEU A 11 1.52 -5.55 -10.08
CA LEU A 11 0.70 -4.36 -9.90
C LEU A 11 0.18 -3.82 -11.24
N ASP A 12 1.02 -3.81 -12.27
CA ASP A 12 0.64 -3.34 -13.62
C ASP A 12 -0.50 -4.18 -14.22
N GLU A 13 -0.44 -5.51 -14.08
CA GLU A 13 -1.52 -6.42 -14.52
C GLU A 13 -2.82 -6.14 -13.76
N ILE A 14 -2.72 -5.88 -12.45
CA ILE A 14 -3.88 -5.56 -11.62
C ILE A 14 -4.53 -4.24 -12.07
N LEU A 15 -3.72 -3.21 -12.34
CA LEU A 15 -4.18 -1.90 -12.78
C LEU A 15 -4.80 -1.96 -14.18
N GLU A 16 -4.18 -2.69 -15.11
CA GLU A 16 -4.72 -2.91 -16.45
C GLU A 16 -6.06 -3.66 -16.40
N SER A 17 -6.19 -4.67 -15.54
CA SER A 17 -7.43 -5.45 -15.38
C SER A 17 -8.59 -4.68 -14.73
N LEU A 18 -8.30 -3.62 -13.97
CA LEU A 18 -9.32 -2.81 -13.31
C LEU A 18 -10.06 -1.92 -14.30
N GLY A 19 -9.42 -1.51 -15.41
CA GLY A 19 -10.01 -0.61 -16.41
C GLY A 19 -10.33 0.80 -15.92
N GLU A 20 -10.13 1.07 -14.63
CA GLU A 20 -10.41 2.32 -13.92
C GLU A 20 -9.20 2.73 -13.07
N VAL A 21 -9.16 4.00 -12.69
CA VAL A 21 -8.09 4.54 -11.85
C VAL A 21 -8.15 3.92 -10.46
N ALA A 22 -7.07 3.30 -10.02
CA ALA A 22 -6.95 2.82 -8.65
C ALA A 22 -6.60 3.98 -7.70
N GLU A 23 -7.59 4.79 -7.34
CA GLU A 23 -7.43 6.01 -6.52
C GLU A 23 -6.66 5.76 -5.20
N GLY A 24 -6.84 4.59 -4.60
CA GLY A 24 -6.15 4.20 -3.37
C GLY A 24 -4.63 4.08 -3.50
N VAL A 25 -4.10 3.91 -4.71
CA VAL A 25 -2.65 3.84 -4.96
C VAL A 25 -2.02 5.20 -4.71
N GLU A 26 -2.44 6.20 -5.48
CA GLU A 26 -1.92 7.57 -5.33
C GLU A 26 -2.30 8.12 -3.97
N THR A 27 -3.57 8.04 -3.56
CA THR A 27 -4.01 8.54 -2.23
C THR A 27 -3.14 8.03 -1.07
N SER A 28 -2.72 6.75 -1.10
CA SER A 28 -1.82 6.22 -0.07
C SER A 28 -0.43 6.87 -0.07
N LYS A 29 0.14 7.15 -1.25
CA LYS A 29 1.43 7.83 -1.41
C LYS A 29 1.37 9.26 -0.90
N GLU A 30 0.34 10.02 -1.29
CA GLU A 30 0.13 11.40 -0.83
C GLU A 30 -0.05 11.47 0.69
N ILE A 31 -0.89 10.59 1.26
CA ILE A 31 -1.07 10.51 2.72
C ILE A 31 0.25 10.18 3.41
N TYR A 32 1.03 9.22 2.88
CA TYR A 32 2.31 8.85 3.47
C TYR A 32 3.32 10.01 3.42
N ALA A 33 3.43 10.72 2.30
CA ALA A 33 4.30 11.88 2.14
C ALA A 33 3.92 13.02 3.11
N LEU A 34 2.62 13.33 3.21
CA LEU A 34 2.11 14.33 4.16
C LEU A 34 2.36 13.90 5.61
N ALA A 35 2.18 12.62 5.92
CA ALA A 35 2.44 12.08 7.24
C ALA A 35 3.91 12.20 7.64
N GLN A 36 4.85 11.93 6.73
CA GLN A 36 6.29 12.16 6.98
C GLN A 36 6.62 13.63 7.22
N LYS A 37 6.00 14.54 6.46
CA LYS A 37 6.24 15.99 6.60
C LYS A 37 5.71 16.55 7.93
N ASN A 38 4.62 16.00 8.43
CA ASN A 38 3.91 16.52 9.61
C ASN A 38 4.10 15.65 10.87
N ASP A 39 4.96 14.62 10.81
CA ASP A 39 5.16 13.65 11.89
C ASP A 39 3.85 13.01 12.39
N ILE A 40 2.99 12.62 11.43
CA ILE A 40 1.68 12.00 11.74
C ILE A 40 1.79 10.49 11.59
N TYR A 41 1.32 9.77 12.59
CA TYR A 41 1.28 8.31 12.57
C TYR A 41 0.18 7.78 11.64
N THR A 42 0.56 7.24 10.48
CA THR A 42 -0.36 6.67 9.48
C THR A 42 0.07 5.26 9.04
N PRO A 43 0.11 4.28 9.96
CA PRO A 43 0.71 2.96 9.71
C PRO A 43 0.10 2.24 8.52
N ILE A 44 -1.22 2.30 8.36
CA ILE A 44 -1.91 1.62 7.25
C ILE A 44 -1.54 2.28 5.92
N ALA A 45 -1.66 3.62 5.81
CA ALA A 45 -1.35 4.34 4.58
C ALA A 45 0.13 4.21 4.20
N LYS A 46 1.04 4.26 5.18
CA LYS A 46 2.46 3.98 5.00
C LYS A 46 2.67 2.60 4.37
N GLU A 47 2.13 1.55 4.98
CA GLU A 47 2.37 0.18 4.50
C GLU A 47 1.73 -0.06 3.13
N VAL A 48 0.55 0.52 2.85
CA VAL A 48 -0.05 0.47 1.51
C VAL A 48 0.85 1.19 0.48
N ALA A 49 1.34 2.40 0.78
CA ALA A 49 2.23 3.14 -0.11
C ALA A 49 3.53 2.36 -0.39
N LEU A 50 4.09 1.68 0.62
CA LEU A 50 5.27 0.84 0.45
C LEU A 50 4.99 -0.38 -0.43
N ILE A 51 3.83 -1.03 -0.29
CA ILE A 51 3.43 -2.14 -1.18
C ILE A 51 3.32 -1.65 -2.62
N MET A 52 2.74 -0.48 -2.84
CA MET A 52 2.68 0.14 -4.17
C MET A 52 4.07 0.50 -4.71
N GLY A 53 5.03 0.76 -3.83
CA GLY A 53 6.46 0.93 -4.14
C GLY A 53 7.26 -0.37 -4.27
N GLY A 54 6.60 -1.53 -4.26
CA GLY A 54 7.23 -2.84 -4.47
C GLY A 54 7.57 -3.63 -3.21
N LYS A 55 7.23 -3.13 -2.01
CA LYS A 55 7.37 -3.91 -0.78
C LYS A 55 6.46 -5.14 -0.82
N ASN A 56 6.94 -6.28 -0.30
CA ASN A 56 6.14 -7.49 -0.24
C ASN A 56 4.89 -7.28 0.66
N PRO A 57 3.66 -7.62 0.20
CA PRO A 57 2.45 -7.49 1.00
C PRO A 57 2.47 -8.28 2.32
N LYS A 58 3.13 -9.46 2.35
CA LYS A 58 3.25 -10.26 3.57
C LYS A 58 4.17 -9.60 4.60
N GLU A 59 5.28 -9.01 4.15
CA GLU A 59 6.17 -8.25 5.04
C GLU A 59 5.46 -7.03 5.63
N SER A 60 4.68 -6.33 4.80
CA SER A 60 3.89 -5.18 5.23
C SER A 60 2.83 -5.56 6.27
N LEU A 61 2.18 -6.71 6.10
CA LEU A 61 1.27 -7.26 7.12
C LEU A 61 2.01 -7.55 8.43
N LEU A 62 3.17 -8.20 8.37
CA LEU A 62 3.99 -8.46 9.56
C LEU A 62 4.39 -7.16 10.26
N ASP A 63 4.75 -6.12 9.51
CA ASP A 63 5.13 -4.82 10.08
C ASP A 63 3.95 -4.05 10.67
N LEU A 64 2.71 -4.33 10.27
CA LEU A 64 1.51 -3.86 10.98
C LEU A 64 1.28 -4.65 12.26
N MET A 65 1.44 -5.98 12.21
CA MET A 65 1.15 -6.87 13.35
C MET A 65 2.19 -6.77 14.47
N LYS A 66 3.46 -6.52 14.15
CA LYS A 66 4.55 -6.29 15.14
C LYS A 66 4.32 -5.06 16.02
N ARG A 67 3.38 -4.17 15.65
CA ARG A 67 3.08 -2.93 16.38
C ARG A 67 2.02 -3.11 17.47
N ILE A 68 1.50 -4.32 17.68
CA ILE A 68 0.58 -4.65 18.77
C ILE A 68 1.35 -5.24 19.99
N GLY A 69 2.57 -4.74 20.24
CA GLY A 69 3.43 -5.14 21.35
C GLY A 69 3.99 -3.94 22.08
#